data_AF-A0A7L7W4M5-F1
#
_entry.id   AF-A0A7L7W4M5-F1
#
_cell.length_a   1.000
_cell.length_b   1.000
_cell.length_c   1.000
_cell.angle_alpha   90.00
_cell.angle_beta   90.00
_cell.angle_gamma   90.00
#
_symmetry.space_group_name_H-M   'P 1'
#
loop_
_entity.id
_entity.type
_entity.pdbx_description
1 polymer ?
#
loop_
_entity_poly.entity_id
_entity_poly.type
_entity_poly.pdbx_seq_one_letter_code
_entity_poly.pdbx_strand_id
1 'polypeptide(L)'
;MKKLVAIVLAASGLLAMTGCGAPQLSTSETCVELRAITKGMPDDPSDEETKAALEDMEKLAGRASDTLKGVIKDVAFANLERMKPVEEQDEAAIDEAQERIDAKSETMEAACEGDL
;
A
#
# COMPACT_ATOMS: atom_id res chain seq x y z
N MET A 1 47.27 -4.29 -21.37
CA MET A 1 46.98 -4.02 -19.94
C MET A 1 46.54 -2.56 -19.82
N LYS A 2 45.23 -2.31 -19.83
CA LYS A 2 44.63 -0.96 -19.79
C LYS A 2 43.77 -0.86 -18.53
N LYS A 3 44.16 0.10 -17.68
CA LYS A 3 43.52 0.52 -16.43
C LYS A 3 42.19 1.18 -16.72
N LEU A 4 41.10 0.80 -16.05
CA LEU A 4 39.90 1.63 -15.77
C LEU A 4 39.05 0.86 -14.73
N VAL A 5 38.39 1.38 -13.70
CA VAL A 5 38.23 2.69 -13.06
C VAL A 5 37.65 2.35 -11.68
N ALA A 6 38.12 3.03 -10.62
CA ALA A 6 37.59 2.90 -9.27
C ALA A 6 36.11 3.34 -9.23
N ILE A 7 35.27 2.48 -8.68
CA ILE A 7 33.87 2.78 -8.35
C ILE A 7 33.89 3.74 -7.16
N VAL A 8 33.61 5.01 -7.43
CA VAL A 8 33.31 6.00 -6.38
C VAL A 8 31.84 5.81 -6.03
N LEU A 9 31.59 5.04 -4.97
CA LEU A 9 30.35 5.06 -4.19
C LEU A 9 30.28 6.43 -3.48
N ALA A 10 29.86 7.46 -4.20
CA ALA A 10 29.40 8.70 -3.59
C ALA A 10 27.91 8.53 -3.33
N ALA A 11 27.60 8.09 -2.11
CA ALA A 11 26.29 8.28 -1.51
C ALA A 11 26.03 9.79 -1.46
N SER A 12 25.38 10.30 -2.51
CA SER A 12 24.87 11.66 -2.54
C SER A 12 23.74 11.73 -1.52
N GLY A 13 24.12 12.21 -0.34
CA GLY A 13 23.28 12.36 0.82
C GLY A 13 21.97 13.08 0.50
N LEU A 14 20.95 12.60 1.20
CA LEU A 14 19.61 13.13 1.27
C LEU A 14 19.63 14.66 1.35
N LEU A 15 19.10 15.28 0.30
CA LEU A 15 18.61 16.65 0.40
C LEU A 15 17.39 16.65 1.34
N ALA A 16 17.56 17.44 2.39
CA ALA A 16 16.59 17.95 3.33
C ALA A 16 15.14 18.06 2.80
N MET A 17 14.14 17.79 3.66
CA MET A 17 13.49 18.83 4.45
C MET A 17 12.40 18.23 5.35
N THR A 18 12.45 18.63 6.62
CA THR A 18 11.34 18.84 7.55
C THR A 18 9.94 18.39 7.10
N GLY A 19 9.61 17.15 7.41
CA GLY A 19 8.25 16.72 7.71
C GLY A 19 8.39 15.58 8.70
N CYS A 20 7.69 15.61 9.82
CA CYS A 20 7.44 14.39 10.60
C CYS A 20 6.48 13.49 9.80
N GLY A 21 6.89 13.08 8.60
CA GLY A 21 6.26 12.04 7.81
C GLY A 21 7.10 10.78 7.97
N ALA A 22 6.46 9.65 8.21
CA ALA A 22 7.15 8.36 8.20
C ALA A 22 7.91 8.23 6.86
N PRO A 23 9.15 7.70 6.87
CA PRO A 23 9.89 7.50 5.64
C PRO A 23 9.08 6.65 4.67
N GLN A 24 9.06 7.06 3.41
CA GLN A 24 8.43 6.28 2.35
C GLN A 24 9.16 4.96 2.19
N LEU A 25 8.40 3.87 2.15
CA LEU A 25 8.86 2.51 1.97
C LEU A 25 9.20 2.26 0.50
N SER A 26 10.19 1.41 0.26
CA SER A 26 10.37 0.79 -1.04
C SER A 26 9.18 -0.12 -1.39
N THR A 27 9.05 -0.50 -2.67
CA THR A 27 8.01 -1.45 -3.10
C THR A 27 8.13 -2.78 -2.35
N SER A 28 9.34 -3.31 -2.18
CA SER A 28 9.57 -4.57 -1.45
C SER A 28 9.14 -4.46 0.03
N GLU A 29 9.53 -3.39 0.72
CA GLU A 29 9.11 -3.16 2.12
C GLU A 29 7.59 -2.98 2.21
N THR A 30 6.98 -2.29 1.25
CA THR A 30 5.53 -2.13 1.18
C THR A 30 4.82 -3.48 1.04
N CYS A 31 5.31 -4.36 0.16
CA CYS A 31 4.74 -5.71 -0.01
C CYS A 31 4.89 -6.58 1.24
N VAL A 32 6.02 -6.48 1.95
CA VAL A 32 6.25 -7.21 3.22
C VAL A 32 5.25 -6.78 4.29
N GLU A 33 5.07 -5.47 4.46
CA GLU A 33 4.12 -4.90 5.41
C GLU A 33 2.67 -5.23 5.04
N LEU A 34 2.32 -5.10 3.74
CA LEU A 34 0.99 -5.44 3.23
C LEU A 34 0.66 -6.91 3.50
N ARG A 35 1.60 -7.83 3.21
CA ARG A 35 1.44 -9.26 3.49
C ARG A 35 1.30 -9.56 4.97
N ALA A 36 2.02 -8.84 5.83
CA ALA A 36 1.91 -9.01 7.27
C ALA A 36 0.51 -8.64 7.77
N ILE A 37 -0.09 -7.59 7.20
CA ILE A 37 -1.46 -7.16 7.50
C ILE A 37 -2.47 -8.18 6.97
N THR A 38 -2.39 -8.56 5.68
CA THR A 38 -3.38 -9.46 5.06
C THR A 38 -3.33 -10.88 5.63
N LYS A 39 -2.15 -11.38 6.03
CA LYS A 39 -2.02 -12.70 6.67
C LYS A 39 -2.71 -12.79 8.03
N GLY A 40 -2.85 -11.66 8.73
CA GLY A 40 -3.53 -11.57 10.01
C GLY A 40 -5.03 -11.30 9.90
N MET A 41 -5.54 -11.06 8.68
CA MET A 41 -6.93 -10.68 8.46
C MET A 41 -7.84 -11.92 8.59
N PRO A 42 -8.89 -11.87 9.42
CA PRO A 42 -9.91 -12.90 9.47
C PRO A 42 -10.65 -13.03 8.13
N ASP A 43 -11.16 -14.22 7.84
CA ASP A 43 -12.05 -14.44 6.69
C ASP A 43 -13.43 -13.78 6.87
N ASP A 44 -13.80 -13.44 8.12
CA ASP A 44 -15.07 -12.76 8.41
C ASP A 44 -14.93 -11.24 8.21
N PRO A 45 -15.58 -10.67 7.19
CA PRO A 45 -15.52 -9.24 6.92
C PRO A 45 -16.24 -8.39 7.96
N SER A 46 -17.06 -8.98 8.85
CA SER A 46 -17.73 -8.23 9.93
C SER A 46 -16.92 -8.17 11.23
N ASP A 47 -15.75 -8.81 11.25
CA ASP A 47 -14.88 -8.83 12.43
C ASP A 47 -14.17 -7.48 12.65
N GLU A 48 -14.10 -7.03 13.91
CA GLU A 48 -13.36 -5.82 14.29
C GLU A 48 -11.85 -5.96 13.99
N GLU A 49 -11.31 -7.19 13.98
CA GLU A 49 -9.94 -7.47 13.55
C GLU A 49 -9.76 -7.22 12.04
N THR A 50 -10.76 -7.53 11.22
CA THR A 50 -10.74 -7.20 9.78
C THR A 50 -10.74 -5.69 9.58
N LYS A 51 -11.58 -4.97 10.33
CA LYS A 51 -11.59 -3.51 10.30
C LYS A 51 -10.25 -2.91 10.72
N ALA A 52 -9.66 -3.41 11.81
CA ALA A 52 -8.35 -2.96 12.27
C ALA A 52 -7.25 -3.20 11.23
N ALA A 53 -7.27 -4.35 10.56
CA ALA A 53 -6.34 -4.65 9.48
C ALA A 53 -6.51 -3.68 8.29
N LEU A 54 -7.74 -3.32 7.92
CA LEU A 54 -7.98 -2.32 6.87
C LEU A 54 -7.54 -0.90 7.26
N GLU A 55 -7.73 -0.51 8.52
CA GLU A 55 -7.20 0.75 9.06
C GLU A 55 -5.65 0.75 9.02
N ASP A 56 -5.02 -0.39 9.26
CA ASP A 56 -3.57 -0.55 9.13
C ASP A 56 -3.11 -0.50 7.67
N MET A 57 -3.90 -1.02 6.73
CA MET A 57 -3.66 -0.81 5.29
C MET A 57 -3.77 0.66 4.90
N GLU A 58 -4.74 1.40 5.42
CA GLU A 58 -4.86 2.84 5.18
C GLU A 58 -3.62 3.60 5.72
N LYS A 59 -3.15 3.26 6.92
CA LYS A 59 -1.91 3.81 7.49
C LYS A 59 -0.69 3.45 6.63
N LEU A 60 -0.62 2.20 6.15
CA LEU A 60 0.44 1.75 5.25
C LEU A 60 0.46 2.59 3.97
N ALA A 61 -0.69 2.90 3.37
CA ALA A 61 -0.76 3.75 2.18
C ALA A 61 -0.15 5.15 2.39
N GLY A 62 -0.14 5.67 3.61
CA GLY A 62 0.52 6.93 3.97
C GLY A 62 2.04 6.91 3.73
N ARG A 63 2.67 5.74 3.85
CA ARG A 63 4.12 5.52 3.71
C ARG A 63 4.50 4.54 2.62
N ALA A 64 3.55 3.94 1.91
CA ALA A 64 3.80 2.96 0.85
C ALA A 64 4.59 3.56 -0.33
N SER A 65 5.20 2.69 -1.13
CA SER A 65 5.80 3.09 -2.40
C SER A 65 4.78 3.74 -3.33
N ASP A 66 5.20 4.69 -4.17
CA ASP A 66 4.29 5.40 -5.09
C ASP A 66 3.52 4.44 -6.01
N THR A 67 4.15 3.32 -6.38
CA THR A 67 3.55 2.26 -7.20
C THR A 67 2.34 1.63 -6.52
N LEU A 68 2.43 1.34 -5.22
CA LEU A 68 1.43 0.57 -4.48
C LEU A 68 0.48 1.42 -3.65
N LYS A 69 0.90 2.64 -3.30
CA LYS A 69 0.14 3.56 -2.44
C LYS A 69 -1.30 3.76 -2.91
N GLY A 70 -1.50 3.99 -4.20
CA GLY A 70 -2.82 4.23 -4.75
C GLY A 70 -3.75 3.02 -4.57
N VAL A 71 -3.30 1.84 -4.96
CA VAL A 71 -4.11 0.61 -4.88
C VAL A 71 -4.36 0.18 -3.43
N ILE A 72 -3.35 0.27 -2.55
CA ILE A 72 -3.53 -0.04 -1.11
C ILE A 72 -4.57 0.90 -0.49
N LYS A 73 -4.51 2.19 -0.83
CA LYS A 73 -5.49 3.18 -0.35
C LYS A 73 -6.90 2.85 -0.84
N ASP A 74 -7.05 2.54 -2.13
CA ASP A 74 -8.34 2.24 -2.73
C ASP A 74 -8.95 0.96 -2.12
N VAL A 75 -8.14 -0.10 -1.92
CA VAL A 75 -8.59 -1.35 -1.26
C VAL A 75 -9.04 -1.09 0.18
N ALA A 76 -8.23 -0.38 0.97
CA ALA A 76 -8.59 -0.04 2.34
C ALA A 76 -9.88 0.77 2.39
N PHE A 77 -9.99 1.81 1.57
CA PHE A 77 -11.17 2.67 1.48
C PHE A 77 -12.43 1.89 1.12
N ALA A 78 -12.42 1.14 0.02
CA ALA A 78 -13.61 0.45 -0.47
C ALA A 78 -14.16 -0.55 0.57
N ASN A 79 -13.28 -1.26 1.26
CA ASN A 79 -13.70 -2.21 2.29
C ASN A 79 -14.17 -1.51 3.58
N LEU A 80 -13.49 -0.46 4.05
CA LEU A 80 -13.92 0.31 5.22
C LEU A 80 -15.27 1.00 4.96
N GLU A 81 -15.50 1.49 3.74
CA GLU A 81 -16.77 2.11 3.35
C GLU A 81 -17.90 1.06 3.38
N ARG A 82 -17.66 -0.15 2.85
CA ARG A 82 -18.61 -1.27 2.90
C ARG A 82 -18.94 -1.76 4.31
N MET A 83 -18.09 -1.48 5.30
CA MET A 83 -18.33 -1.82 6.71
C MET A 83 -19.26 -0.84 7.42
N LYS A 84 -19.53 0.33 6.84
CA LYS A 84 -20.50 1.29 7.41
C LYS A 84 -21.94 0.77 7.28
N PRO A 85 -22.88 1.29 8.10
CA PRO A 85 -24.31 1.10 7.85
C PRO A 85 -24.66 1.46 6.40
N VAL A 86 -25.55 0.68 5.77
CA VAL A 86 -25.86 0.80 4.33
C VAL A 86 -26.29 2.22 3.96
N GLU A 87 -27.05 2.89 4.82
CA GLU A 87 -27.50 4.27 4.66
C GLU A 87 -26.39 5.33 4.71
N GLU A 88 -25.20 4.96 5.20
CA GLU A 88 -24.01 5.81 5.30
C GLU A 88 -22.96 5.52 4.22
N GLN A 89 -23.17 4.47 3.41
CA GLN A 89 -22.21 4.07 2.38
C GLN A 89 -22.27 5.02 1.18
N ASP A 90 -21.11 5.49 0.73
CA ASP A 90 -20.97 6.13 -0.56
C ASP A 90 -20.75 5.09 -1.67
N GLU A 91 -21.85 4.49 -2.17
CA GLU A 91 -21.80 3.46 -3.21
C GLU A 91 -21.06 3.92 -4.48
N ALA A 92 -21.20 5.20 -4.85
CA ALA A 92 -20.51 5.74 -6.02
C ALA A 92 -19.00 5.79 -5.80
N ALA A 93 -18.54 6.19 -4.61
CA ALA A 93 -17.13 6.17 -4.28
C ALA A 93 -16.57 4.75 -4.15
N ILE A 94 -17.36 3.79 -3.63
CA ILE A 94 -16.99 2.37 -3.60
C ILE A 94 -16.78 1.84 -5.01
N ASP A 95 -17.72 2.10 -5.93
CA ASP A 95 -17.62 1.62 -7.31
C ASP A 95 -16.41 2.25 -8.03
N GLU A 96 -16.19 3.55 -7.86
CA GLU A 96 -15.02 4.22 -8.44
C GLU A 96 -13.70 3.66 -7.89
N ALA A 97 -13.65 3.38 -6.58
CA ALA A 97 -12.50 2.73 -5.97
C ALA A 97 -12.29 1.31 -6.52
N GLN A 98 -13.37 0.53 -6.69
CA GLN A 98 -13.31 -0.81 -7.24
C GLN A 98 -12.78 -0.82 -8.67
N GLU A 99 -13.25 0.10 -9.53
CA GLU A 99 -12.72 0.23 -10.90
C GLU A 99 -11.21 0.53 -10.91
N ARG A 100 -10.74 1.38 -9.99
CA ARG A 100 -9.30 1.68 -9.85
C ARG A 100 -8.50 0.50 -9.31
N ILE A 101 -9.07 -0.29 -8.39
CA ILE A 101 -8.47 -1.52 -7.89
C ILE A 101 -8.32 -2.52 -9.04
N ASP A 102 -9.40 -2.79 -9.77
CA ASP A 102 -9.40 -3.76 -10.86
C ASP A 102 -8.38 -3.38 -11.94
N ALA A 103 -8.33 -2.09 -12.31
CA ALA A 103 -7.36 -1.57 -13.28
C ALA A 103 -5.89 -1.65 -12.82
N LYS A 104 -5.63 -1.81 -11.52
CA LYS A 104 -4.28 -1.84 -10.92
C LYS A 104 -3.93 -3.16 -10.24
N SER A 105 -4.86 -4.11 -10.22
CA SER A 105 -4.69 -5.43 -9.59
C SER A 105 -3.45 -6.17 -10.12
N GLU A 106 -3.28 -6.22 -11.44
CA GLU A 106 -2.10 -6.78 -12.09
C GLU A 106 -0.80 -6.06 -11.72
N THR A 107 -0.86 -4.74 -11.49
CA THR A 107 0.32 -3.96 -11.04
C THR A 107 0.70 -4.31 -9.61
N MET A 108 -0.28 -4.52 -8.74
CA MET A 108 -0.06 -4.94 -7.36
C MET A 108 0.53 -6.36 -7.30
N GLU A 109 -0.04 -7.28 -8.07
CA GLU A 109 0.44 -8.66 -8.18
C GLU A 109 1.87 -8.71 -8.73
N ALA A 110 2.15 -7.99 -9.82
CA ALA A 110 3.49 -7.92 -10.40
C ALA A 110 4.51 -7.28 -9.46
N ALA A 111 4.13 -6.24 -8.71
CA ALA A 111 5.00 -5.54 -7.78
C ALA A 111 5.34 -6.36 -6.53
N CYS A 112 4.44 -7.25 -6.11
CA CYS A 112 4.63 -8.14 -4.96
C CYS A 112 4.91 -9.59 -5.37
N GLU A 113 5.37 -9.80 -6.61
CA GLU A 113 5.81 -11.10 -7.16
C GLU A 113 4.76 -12.22 -7.06
N GLY A 114 3.47 -11.88 -7.11
CA GLY A 114 2.35 -12.83 -7.01
C GLY A 114 2.08 -13.38 -5.61
N ASP A 115 2.64 -12.74 -4.59
CA ASP A 115 2.80 -13.31 -3.26
C ASP A 115 2.05 -12.44 -2.22
N LEU A 116 0.79 -12.07 -2.54
CA LEU A 116 -0.15 -11.34 -1.67
C LEU A 116 -1.38 -12.17 -1.34
#